data_AF-A0A497DU49-F1
#
_entry.id   AF-A0A497DU49-F1
#
_cell.length_a   1.000
_cell.length_b   1.000
_cell.length_c   1.000
_cell.angle_alpha   90.00
_cell.angle_beta   90.00
_cell.angle_gamma   90.00
#
_symmetry.space_group_name_H-M   'P 1'
#
loop_
_entity.id
_entity.type
_entity.pdbx_description
1 polymer ?
#
loop_
_entity_poly.entity_id
_entity_poly.type
_entity_poly.pdbx_seq_one_letter_code
_entity_poly.pdbx_strand_id
1 'polypeptide(L)'
;MLTVHKIGGTSMSKFEDVLQNIVKGQAPEGFYYDRIFVVSAYNNVTNWLLEHKKSGEPGVYDLFVKKEDYRKALDKLLEKLIAINQDMAGIGLNL
;
A
#
# COMPACT_ATOMS: atom_id res chain seq x y z
N MET A 1 -3.01 -15.23 22.88
CA MET A 1 -2.57 -16.07 21.75
C MET A 1 -2.16 -15.12 20.63
N LEU A 2 -0.91 -15.15 20.19
CA LEU A 2 -0.43 -14.27 19.12
C LEU A 2 -1.02 -14.70 17.78
N THR A 3 -1.57 -13.77 16.99
CA THR A 3 -2.04 -14.05 15.62
C THR A 3 -1.24 -13.29 14.57
N VAL A 4 -1.20 -13.84 13.36
CA VAL A 4 -0.55 -13.22 12.20
C VAL A 4 -1.55 -13.16 11.04
N HIS A 5 -1.83 -11.94 10.57
CA HIS A 5 -2.72 -11.67 9.45
C HIS A 5 -1.88 -11.25 8.23
N LYS A 6 -1.95 -12.01 7.13
CA LYS A 6 -1.43 -11.55 5.84
C LYS A 6 -2.54 -10.86 5.05
N ILE A 7 -2.30 -9.61 4.63
CA ILE A 7 -3.23 -8.83 3.80
C ILE A 7 -2.59 -8.65 2.43
N GLY A 8 -3.26 -9.09 1.36
CA GLY A 8 -2.76 -9.03 -0.01
C GLY A 8 -2.93 -7.66 -0.66
N GLY A 9 -2.25 -7.42 -1.78
CA GLY A 9 -2.27 -6.12 -2.48
C GLY A 9 -3.68 -5.71 -2.97
N THR A 10 -4.48 -6.65 -3.46
CA THR A 10 -5.89 -6.39 -3.85
C THR A 10 -6.73 -5.94 -2.66
N SER A 11 -6.51 -6.52 -1.48
CA SER A 11 -7.20 -6.11 -0.26
C SER A 11 -6.75 -4.72 0.20
N MET A 12 -5.48 -4.37 0.00
CA MET A 12 -4.98 -3.02 0.33
C MET A 12 -5.63 -1.92 -0.52
N SER A 13 -6.16 -2.22 -1.71
CA SER A 13 -6.98 -1.26 -2.48
C SER A 13 -8.28 -0.87 -1.79
N LYS A 14 -8.71 -1.65 -0.79
CA LYS A 14 -9.92 -1.43 -0.01
C LYS A 14 -9.55 -1.38 1.47
N PHE A 15 -8.60 -0.52 1.82
CA PHE A 15 -8.06 -0.48 3.17
C PHE A 15 -9.10 -0.17 4.24
N GLU A 16 -10.13 0.64 3.93
CA GLU A 16 -11.26 0.85 4.85
C GLU A 16 -11.95 -0.46 5.22
N ASP A 17 -12.25 -1.33 4.25
CA ASP A 17 -12.83 -2.65 4.50
C ASP A 17 -11.89 -3.52 5.35
N VAL A 18 -10.58 -3.42 5.14
CA VAL A 18 -9.58 -4.13 5.95
C VAL A 18 -9.61 -3.61 7.40
N LEU A 19 -9.65 -2.29 7.59
CA LEU A 19 -9.71 -1.66 8.90
C LEU A 19 -10.99 -2.09 9.65
N GLN A 20 -12.15 -2.02 9.00
CA GLN A 20 -13.43 -2.34 9.64
C GLN A 20 -13.60 -3.83 9.88
N ASN A 21 -13.34 -4.68 8.88
CA ASN A 21 -13.68 -6.09 8.96
C ASN A 21 -12.57 -6.94 9.60
N ILE A 22 -11.29 -6.58 9.42
CA ILE A 22 -10.15 -7.38 9.87
C ILE A 22 -9.54 -6.79 11.13
N VAL A 23 -9.14 -5.52 11.10
CA VAL A 23 -8.47 -4.91 12.27
C VAL A 23 -9.48 -4.77 13.41
N LYS A 24 -10.64 -4.14 13.15
CA LYS A 24 -11.68 -3.94 14.16
C LYS A 24 -12.58 -5.16 14.34
N GLY A 25 -13.12 -5.70 13.26
CA GLY A 25 -14.13 -6.76 13.27
C GLY A 25 -13.65 -8.11 13.80
N GLN A 26 -12.35 -8.42 13.71
CA GLN A 26 -11.77 -9.66 14.24
C GLN A 26 -11.01 -9.45 15.56
N ALA A 27 -11.17 -8.30 16.21
CA ALA A 27 -10.60 -8.07 17.54
C ALA A 27 -11.44 -8.85 18.59
N PRO A 28 -10.89 -9.92 19.21
CA PRO A 28 -11.64 -10.70 20.19
C PRO A 28 -11.96 -9.80 21.40
N GLU A 29 -13.24 -9.64 21.73
CA GLU A 29 -13.70 -8.81 22.86
C GLU A 29 -13.15 -7.37 22.83
N GLY A 30 -12.85 -6.84 21.63
CA GLY A 30 -12.26 -5.50 21.48
C GLY A 30 -10.76 -5.43 21.79
N PHE A 31 -10.08 -6.55 21.97
CA PHE A 31 -8.64 -6.61 22.19
C PHE A 31 -7.88 -6.47 20.86
N TYR A 32 -7.23 -5.32 20.67
CA TYR A 32 -6.52 -5.00 19.43
C TYR A 32 -5.04 -5.45 19.41
N TYR A 33 -4.50 -5.81 20.56
CA TYR A 33 -3.08 -6.15 20.73
C TYR A 33 -2.81 -7.65 20.51
N ASP A 34 -1.52 -8.04 20.49
CA ASP A 34 -1.03 -9.39 20.19
C ASP A 34 -1.42 -9.90 18.79
N ARG A 35 -1.43 -8.98 17.83
CA ARG A 35 -1.77 -9.25 16.43
C ARG A 35 -0.75 -8.60 15.51
N ILE A 36 -0.17 -9.40 14.63
CA ILE A 36 0.80 -8.94 13.62
C ILE A 36 0.07 -8.85 12.28
N PHE A 37 0.17 -7.71 11.60
CA PHE A 37 -0.37 -7.52 10.26
C PHE A 37 0.76 -7.39 9.25
N VAL A 38 0.87 -8.37 8.36
CA VAL A 38 1.83 -8.37 7.25
C VAL A 38 1.10 -7.92 6.00
N VAL A 39 1.24 -6.64 5.64
CA VAL A 39 0.57 -6.04 4.49
C VAL A 39 1.44 -6.11 3.24
N SER A 40 0.81 -6.23 2.07
CA SER A 40 1.47 -5.92 0.80
C SER A 40 1.42 -4.41 0.56
N ALA A 41 2.18 -3.91 -0.41
CA ALA A 41 2.00 -2.53 -0.87
C ALA A 41 0.57 -2.32 -1.43
N TYR A 42 0.13 -1.06 -1.45
CA TYR A 42 -1.09 -0.66 -2.16
C TYR A 42 -0.99 -1.03 -3.64
N ASN A 43 -2.15 -1.24 -4.27
CA ASN A 43 -2.21 -1.63 -5.67
C ASN A 43 -1.47 -0.62 -6.58
N ASN A 44 -0.86 -1.14 -7.64
CA ASN A 44 0.04 -0.44 -8.56
C ASN A 44 1.35 0.11 -7.98
N VAL A 45 1.51 0.29 -6.67
CA VAL A 45 2.75 0.87 -6.10
C VAL A 45 4.00 0.08 -6.52
N THR A 46 3.94 -1.26 -6.48
CA THR A 46 5.06 -2.10 -6.95
C THR A 46 5.34 -1.92 -8.44
N ASN A 47 4.32 -1.70 -9.28
CA ASN A 47 4.50 -1.46 -10.71
C ASN A 47 5.01 -0.04 -11.02
N TRP A 48 4.88 0.92 -10.10
CA TRP A 48 5.49 2.24 -10.25
C TRP A 48 6.94 2.24 -9.80
N LEU A 49 7.28 1.38 -8.83
CA LEU A 49 8.65 1.18 -8.36
C LEU A 49 9.48 0.32 -9.33
N LEU A 50 8.87 -0.72 -9.91
CA LEU A 50 9.51 -1.71 -10.80
C LEU A 50 8.84 -1.70 -12.18
N GLU A 51 9.26 -2.56 -13.10
CA GLU A 51 8.60 -2.70 -14.40
C GLU A 51 7.14 -3.18 -14.25
N HIS A 52 6.22 -2.53 -14.98
CA HIS A 52 4.82 -2.91 -14.98
C HIS A 52 4.61 -4.22 -15.74
N LYS A 53 4.32 -5.30 -15.00
CA LYS A 53 4.26 -6.69 -15.50
C LYS A 53 3.43 -6.93 -16.78
N LYS A 54 2.42 -6.11 -17.07
CA LYS A 54 1.54 -6.28 -18.23
C LYS A 54 1.85 -5.35 -19.41
N SER A 55 2.32 -4.14 -19.14
CA SER A 55 2.51 -3.10 -20.16
C SER A 55 3.99 -2.94 -20.52
N GLY A 56 4.91 -3.46 -19.69
CA GLY A 56 6.35 -3.22 -19.83
C GLY A 56 6.76 -1.78 -19.51
N GLU A 57 5.85 -0.97 -18.96
CA GLU A 57 6.18 0.40 -18.60
C GLU A 57 7.27 0.43 -17.51
N PRO A 58 8.32 1.25 -17.69
CA PRO A 58 9.44 1.30 -16.75
C PRO A 58 9.02 2.00 -15.45
N GLY A 59 9.23 1.33 -14.33
CA GLY A 59 9.14 1.96 -13.01
C GLY A 59 10.44 2.65 -12.60
N VAL A 60 10.44 3.26 -11.40
CA VAL A 60 11.57 4.01 -10.85
C VAL A 60 12.89 3.24 -10.93
N TYR A 61 12.89 1.97 -10.53
CA TYR A 61 14.11 1.15 -10.50
C TYR A 61 14.66 0.88 -11.90
N ASP A 62 13.80 0.62 -12.87
CA ASP A 62 14.23 0.37 -14.25
C ASP A 62 14.87 1.62 -14.87
N LEU A 63 14.25 2.79 -14.66
CA LEU A 63 14.82 4.08 -15.07
C LEU A 63 16.16 4.36 -14.39
N PHE A 64 16.28 4.02 -13.10
CA PHE A 64 17.53 4.18 -12.35
C PHE A 64 18.66 3.31 -12.95
N VAL A 65 18.40 2.03 -13.20
CA VAL A 65 19.39 1.11 -13.78
C VAL A 65 19.79 1.53 -15.19
N LYS A 66 18.86 2.07 -15.98
CA LYS A 66 19.10 2.61 -17.33
C LYS A 66 19.78 3.98 -17.33
N LYS A 67 20.05 4.58 -16.17
CA LYS A 67 20.60 5.95 -16.00
C LYS A 67 19.72 7.03 -16.66
N GLU A 68 18.41 6.79 -16.70
CA GLU A 68 17.40 7.74 -17.15
C GLU A 68 16.93 8.65 -15.99
N ASP A 69 15.98 9.53 -16.23
CA ASP A 69 15.47 10.49 -15.24
C ASP A 69 14.52 9.83 -14.21
N TYR A 70 15.08 8.97 -13.35
CA TYR A 70 14.35 8.31 -12.27
C TYR A 70 13.89 9.28 -11.17
N ARG A 71 14.51 10.46 -11.05
CA ARG A 71 14.13 11.49 -10.06
C ARG A 71 12.73 12.02 -10.37
N LYS A 72 12.46 12.35 -11.63
CA LYS A 72 11.11 12.73 -12.07
C LYS A 72 10.08 11.62 -11.85
N ALA A 73 10.48 10.36 -11.95
CA ALA A 73 9.60 9.23 -11.65
C ALA A 73 9.33 9.08 -10.14
N LEU A 74 10.32 9.37 -9.29
CA LEU A 74 10.16 9.45 -7.84
C LEU A 74 9.19 10.57 -7.43
N ASP A 75 9.30 11.75 -8.04
CA ASP A 75 8.38 12.87 -7.76
C ASP A 75 6.93 12.49 -8.10
N LYS A 76 6.71 11.87 -9.26
CA LYS A 76 5.40 11.34 -9.65
C LYS A 76 4.89 10.24 -8.71
N LEU A 77 5.78 9.38 -8.23
CA LEU A 77 5.42 8.35 -7.25
C LEU A 77 5.00 8.99 -5.93
N LEU A 78 5.73 10.01 -5.46
CA LEU A 78 5.40 10.76 -4.25
C LEU A 78 3.99 11.37 -4.36
N GLU A 79 3.67 12.05 -5.46
CA GLU A 79 2.33 12.59 -5.71
C GLU A 79 1.24 11.52 -5.61
N LYS A 80 1.47 10.35 -6.22
CA LYS A 80 0.53 9.22 -6.16
C LYS A 80 0.36 8.66 -4.75
N LEU A 81 1.44 8.54 -3.97
CA LEU A 81 1.38 8.05 -2.60
C LEU A 81 0.66 9.04 -1.67
N ILE A 82 0.89 10.34 -1.86
CA ILE A 82 0.15 11.40 -1.15
C ILE A 82 -1.34 11.32 -1.49
N ALA A 83 -1.70 11.15 -2.77
CA ALA A 83 -3.09 11.02 -3.19
C ALA A 83 -3.77 9.78 -2.55
N ILE A 84 -3.09 8.63 -2.52
CA ILE A 84 -3.60 7.43 -1.82
C ILE A 84 -3.89 7.74 -0.34
N ASN A 85 -2.99 8.47 0.33
CA ASN A 85 -3.20 8.86 1.73
C ASN A 85 -4.39 9.81 1.89
N GLN A 86 -4.58 10.76 0.96
CA GLN A 86 -5.73 11.67 0.92
C GLN A 86 -7.07 10.96 0.83
N ASP A 87 -7.16 9.91 0.02
CA ASP A 87 -8.38 9.09 -0.08
C ASP A 87 -8.77 8.42 1.24
N MET A 88 -7.83 8.29 2.18
CA MET A 88 -8.04 7.68 3.49
C MET A 88 -8.33 8.70 4.62
N ALA A 89 -8.46 9.99 4.30
CA ALA A 89 -8.81 11.00 5.31
C ALA A 89 -10.15 10.68 6.01
N GLY A 90 -11.12 10.15 5.27
CA GLY A 90 -12.45 9.79 5.79
C GLY A 90 -12.45 8.71 6.88
N ILE A 91 -11.40 7.89 6.97
CA ILE A 91 -11.26 6.83 7.97
C ILE A 91 -10.43 7.25 9.19
N GLY A 92 -10.12 8.54 9.32
CA GLY A 92 -9.45 9.11 10.49
C GLY A 92 -7.93 9.13 10.44
N LEU A 93 -7.32 8.94 9.26
CA LEU A 93 -5.90 9.23 9.05
C LEU A 93 -5.74 10.75 8.95
N ASN A 94 -5.16 11.35 10.00
CA ASN A 94 -4.76 12.76 9.96
C ASN A 94 -3.58 12.89 9.00
N LEU A 95 -3.72 13.75 7.98
CA LEU A 95 -2.73 14.01 6.94
C LEU A 95 -2.01 15.33 7.19
#